data_AF-A0A7W6B9V6-F1
#
_entry.id   AF-A0A7W6B9V6-F1
#
_cell.length_a   1.000
_cell.length_b   1.000
_cell.length_c   1.000
_cell.angle_alpha   90.00
_cell.angle_beta   90.00
_cell.angle_gamma   90.00
#
_symmetry.space_group_name_H-M   'P 1'
#
loop_
_entity.id
_entity.type
_entity.pdbx_description
1 polymer ?
#
loop_
_entity_poly.entity_id
_entity_poly.type
_entity_poly.pdbx_seq_one_letter_code
_entity_poly.pdbx_strand_id
1 'polypeptide(L)' 'MSLPSKEDARLCASVIKEVVEARGLKGDHQAIATLTITVAKLYNKGIRERDALFAETMRIAEIPTTSSNRA' A
#
# COMPACT_ATOMS: atom_id res chain seq x y z
N MET A 1 13.65 2.80 17.83
CA MET A 1 13.44 2.70 16.37
C MET A 1 13.72 4.06 15.76
N SER A 2 14.59 4.16 14.74
CA SER A 2 14.76 5.40 13.98
C SER A 2 13.61 5.57 13.01
N LEU A 3 13.21 6.82 12.77
CA LEU A 3 12.24 7.13 11.72
C LEU A 3 12.84 6.79 10.35
N PRO A 4 12.01 6.34 9.38
CA PRO A 4 12.48 6.09 8.02
C PRO A 4 13.07 7.36 7.41
N SER A 5 14.03 7.19 6.51
CA SER A 5 14.60 8.32 5.78
C SER A 5 13.50 9.03 4.96
N LYS A 6 13.73 10.30 4.61
CA LYS A 6 12.80 11.03 3.74
C LYS A 6 12.62 10.34 2.37
N GLU A 7 13.65 9.63 1.90
CA GLU A 7 13.62 8.88 0.64
C GLU A 7 12.78 7.61 0.78
N ASP A 8 12.97 6.87 1.86
CA ASP A 8 12.22 5.65 2.18
C ASP A 8 10.72 5.95 2.29
N ALA A 9 10.37 7.06 2.95
CA ALA A 9 8.99 7.50 3.07
C ALA A 9 8.38 7.87 1.70
N ARG A 10 9.14 8.54 0.83
CA ARG A 10 8.70 8.86 -0.54
C ARG A 10 8.49 7.60 -1.38
N LEU A 11 9.38 6.62 -1.25
CA LEU A 11 9.27 5.34 -1.94
C LEU A 11 7.97 4.64 -1.52
N CYS A 12 7.74 4.47 -0.22
CA CYS A 12 6.51 3.86 0.29
C CYS A 12 5.26 4.61 -0.20
N ALA A 13 5.25 5.95 -0.12
CA ALA A 13 4.13 6.77 -0.57
C ALA A 13 3.85 6.63 -2.07
N SER A 14 4.91 6.52 -2.89
CA SER A 14 4.77 6.33 -4.34
C SER A 14 4.11 4.99 -4.69
N VAL A 15 4.49 3.92 -3.99
CA VAL A 15 3.88 2.58 -4.15
C VAL A 15 2.41 2.61 -3.73
N ILE A 16 2.10 3.21 -2.57
CA ILE A 16 0.71 3.35 -2.09
C ILE A 16 -0.15 4.08 -3.13
N LYS A 17 0.34 5.21 -3.65
CA LYS A 17 -0.38 5.99 -4.67
C LYS A 17 -0.67 5.16 -5.92
N GLU A 18 0.32 4.45 -6.43
CA GLU A 18 0.18 3.64 -7.64
C GLU A 18 -0.79 2.47 -7.44
N VAL A 19 -0.76 1.81 -6.28
CA VAL A 19 -1.72 0.74 -5.95
C VAL A 19 -3.14 1.28 -5.80
N VAL A 20 -3.32 2.47 -5.21
CA VAL A 20 -4.64 3.13 -5.11
C VAL A 20 -5.22 3.42 -6.49
N GLU A 21 -4.39 3.92 -7.42
CA GLU A 21 -4.79 4.20 -8.79
C GLU A 21 -5.11 2.90 -9.55
N ALA A 22 -4.22 1.91 -9.50
CA ALA A 22 -4.37 0.64 -10.21
C ALA A 22 -5.58 -0.18 -9.75
N ARG A 23 -5.98 -0.06 -8.47
CA ARG A 23 -7.11 -0.79 -7.88
C ARG A 23 -8.38 0.03 -7.70
N GLY A 24 -8.38 1.30 -8.11
CA GLY A 24 -9.55 2.17 -7.98
C GLY A 24 -9.98 2.45 -6.54
N LEU A 25 -9.03 2.46 -5.58
CA LEU A 25 -9.32 2.61 -4.14
C LEU A 25 -9.54 4.07 -3.71
N LYS A 26 -9.65 5.00 -4.66
CA LYS A 26 -9.74 6.43 -4.37
C LYS A 26 -11.04 6.72 -3.61
N GLY A 27 -10.90 7.27 -2.40
CA GLY A 27 -12.04 7.58 -1.52
C GLY A 27 -12.37 6.46 -0.52
N ASP A 28 -11.81 5.26 -0.68
CA ASP A 28 -11.90 4.21 0.34
C ASP A 28 -10.79 4.39 1.38
N HIS A 29 -11.09 5.20 2.41
CA HIS A 29 -10.12 5.51 3.46
C HIS A 29 -9.68 4.26 4.25
N GLN A 30 -10.54 3.25 4.40
CA GLN A 30 -10.19 2.02 5.11
C GLN A 30 -9.25 1.15 4.29
N ALA A 31 -9.52 0.99 2.99
CA ALA A 31 -8.61 0.27 2.10
C ALA A 31 -7.25 0.97 2.00
N ILE A 32 -7.22 2.31 1.93
CA ILE A 32 -5.96 3.09 1.91
C ILE A 32 -5.19 2.94 3.23
N ALA A 33 -5.86 2.96 4.39
CA ALA A 33 -5.21 2.74 5.68
C ALA A 33 -4.60 1.33 5.77
N THR A 34 -5.35 0.31 5.32
CA THR A 34 -4.89 -1.08 5.30
C THR A 34 -3.69 -1.25 4.36
N LEU A 35 -3.77 -0.67 3.16
CA LEU A 35 -2.67 -0.63 2.20
C LEU A 35 -1.41 0.01 2.78
N THR A 36 -1.56 1.15 3.46
CA THR A 36 -0.44 1.86 4.09
C THR A 36 0.27 0.99 5.13
N ILE A 37 -0.49 0.30 5.98
CA ILE A 37 0.06 -0.64 6.98
C ILE A 37 0.77 -1.82 6.30
N THR A 38 0.19 -2.36 5.23
CA THR A 38 0.79 -3.47 4.47
C THR A 38 2.12 -3.08 3.85
N VAL A 39 2.19 -1.92 3.18
CA VAL A 39 3.44 -1.40 2.59
C VAL A 39 4.51 -1.21 3.67
N ALA A 40 4.15 -0.60 4.81
CA ALA A 40 5.08 -0.41 5.91
C ALA A 40 5.61 -1.75 6.47
N LYS A 41 4.74 -2.76 6.62
CA LYS A 41 5.14 -4.11 7.07
C LYS A 41 6.12 -4.77 6.09
N LEU A 42 5.87 -4.67 4.78
CA LEU A 42 6.74 -5.24 3.76
C LEU A 42 8.09 -4.55 3.69
N TYR A 43 8.10 -3.22 3.76
CA TYR A 43 9.33 -2.44 3.82
C TYR A 43 10.18 -2.81 5.03
N ASN A 44 9.55 -2.92 6.21
CA ASN A 44 10.22 -3.32 7.45
C ASN A 44 10.70 -4.77 7.43
N LYS A 45 10.13 -5.63 6.59
CA LYS A 45 10.60 -7.00 6.33
C LYS A 45 11.78 -7.07 5.36
N GLY A 46 12.21 -5.94 4.79
CA GLY A 46 13.39 -5.85 3.93
C GLY A 46 13.09 -5.70 2.44
N ILE A 47 11.82 -5.58 2.03
CA ILE A 47 11.46 -5.32 0.63
C ILE A 47 11.58 -3.81 0.37
N ARG A 48 12.79 -3.38 -0.02
CA ARG A 48 13.14 -1.96 -0.16
C ARG A 48 13.18 -1.46 -1.59
N GLU A 49 13.18 -2.36 -2.58
CA GLU A 49 13.08 -1.99 -3.99
C GLU A 49 11.63 -1.65 -4.35
N ARG A 50 11.43 -0.55 -5.06
CA ARG A 50 10.09 -0.02 -5.39
C ARG A 50 9.24 -1.07 -6.11
N ASP A 51 9.78 -1.68 -7.17
CA ASP A 51 9.03 -2.61 -8.03
C ASP A 51 8.69 -3.91 -7.29
N ALA A 52 9.63 -4.41 -6.48
CA ALA A 52 9.39 -5.58 -5.63
C ALA A 52 8.34 -5.28 -4.56
N LEU A 53 8.40 -4.10 -3.94
CA LEU A 53 7.43 -3.66 -2.95
C LEU A 53 6.04 -3.49 -3.57
N PHE A 54 5.96 -2.92 -4.77
CA PHE A 54 4.72 -2.79 -5.53
C PHE A 54 4.14 -4.15 -5.89
N ALA A 55 4.92 -5.04 -6.50
CA ALA A 55 4.49 -6.37 -6.90
C ALA A 55 3.98 -7.18 -5.71
N GLU A 56 4.71 -7.18 -4.59
CA GLU A 56 4.32 -7.90 -3.39
C GLU A 56 3.10 -7.27 -2.70
N THR A 57 3.00 -5.94 -2.71
CA THR A 57 1.79 -5.25 -2.23
C THR A 57 0.58 -5.59 -3.10
N MET A 58 0.72 -5.60 -4.42
CA MET A 58 -0.34 -6.02 -5.34
C MET A 58 -0.72 -7.49 -5.16
N ARG A 59 0.22 -8.36 -4.78
CA ARG A 59 -0.08 -9.76 -4.48
C ARG A 59 -0.83 -9.93 -3.17
N ILE A 60 -0.46 -9.19 -2.12
CA ILE A 60 -1.05 -9.31 -0.77
C ILE A 60 -2.36 -8.52 -0.66
N ALA A 61 -2.51 -7.43 -1.41
CA ALA A 61 -3.67 -6.57 -1.36
C ALA A 61 -4.91 -7.18 -2.04
N GLU A 62 -5.17 -8.48 -1.92
CA GLU A 62 -6.54 -9.01 -1.88
C GLU A 62 -7.28 -8.44 -0.64
N ILE A 63 -7.31 -7.10 -0.55
CA ILE A 63 -8.10 -6.35 0.40
C ILE A 63 -9.53 -6.56 -0.10
N PRO A 64 -10.44 -7.12 0.73
CA PRO A 64 -11.83 -7.22 0.35
C PRO A 64 -12.32 -5.81 0.07
N THR A 65 -12.52 -5.46 -1.19
CA THR A 65 -13.33 -4.31 -1.55
C THR A 65 -14.70 -4.63 -0.98
N THR A 66 -15.13 -3.91 0.05
CA THR A 66 -16.52 -3.93 0.50
C THR A 66 -17.37 -3.29 -0.59
N SER A 67 -17.57 -4.02 -1.68
CA SER A 67 -18.76 -3.88 -2.50
C SER A 67 -19.93 -4.39 -1.67
N SER A 68 -20.33 -3.61 -0.67
CA SER A 68 -21.63 -3.79 -0.03
C SER A 68 -22.62 -2.94 -0.81
N ASN A 69 -23.14 -3.60 -1.83
CA ASN A 69 -24.38 -3.33 -2.54
C ASN A 69 -25.44 -2.74 -1.58
N ARG A 70 -25.75 -1.45 -1.69
CA ARG A 70 -26.98 -0.90 -1.11
C ARG A 70 -28.09 -1.10 -2.15
N ALA A 71 -28.80 -2.22 -2.00
CA ALA A 71 -30.15 -2.39 -2.52
C ALA A 71 -31.16 -1.59 -1.68
#